data_AF-A0A927DA98-F1
#
_entry.id   AF-A0A927DA98-F1
#
_cell.length_a   1.000
_cell.length_b   1.000
_cell.length_c   1.000
_cell.angle_alpha   90.00
_cell.angle_beta   90.00
_cell.angle_gamma   90.00
#
_symmetry.space_group_name_H-M   'P 1'
#
loop_
_entity.id
_entity.type
_entity.pdbx_description
1 polymer ?
#
loop_
_entity_poly.entity_id
_entity_poly.type
_entity_poly.pdbx_seq_one_letter_code
_entity_poly.pdbx_strand_id
1 'polypeptide(L)'
;MTLRGVVFGAVGAALLPLGAFAETAKSPIIPILISPSKEAQRISVTVERGLRSSKTLRTAALRQAREAMHAGDRISSDDMRQLALAGDGLAAQRYARQLISGRVAASPSDIAYFSAIAVGTGRVWTLGPMIEAMHKLDPAQEPRARVRKYIKVLYPYAWAGNALALDALVAFNGEGRLFGPLSDATRDRILSEAQTQGDGRIELGLAMAILESERSKTTPDSSALDQARSYLATAEASGHLAVRTTAQNLLRLMENG
;
A
#
# COMPACT_ATOMS: atom_id res chain seq x y z
N MET A 1 53.99 -64.65 22.77
CA MET A 1 54.95 -63.92 21.91
C MET A 1 54.15 -63.20 20.83
N THR A 2 54.11 -61.86 20.89
CA THR A 2 53.90 -60.84 19.80
C THR A 2 53.09 -61.24 18.55
N LEU A 3 52.02 -60.55 18.14
CA LEU A 3 51.93 -59.20 17.53
C LEU A 3 50.43 -58.76 17.45
N ARG A 4 50.03 -57.55 17.88
CA ARG A 4 49.81 -56.27 17.11
C ARG A 4 48.64 -56.23 16.09
N GLY A 5 47.79 -55.19 16.20
CA GLY A 5 46.90 -54.64 15.15
C GLY A 5 45.56 -54.08 15.70
N VAL A 6 45.44 -52.82 16.14
CA VAL A 6 45.12 -51.56 15.40
C VAL A 6 43.65 -51.45 14.91
N VAL A 7 42.88 -50.62 15.65
CA VAL A 7 41.94 -49.52 15.30
C VAL A 7 40.95 -49.67 14.13
N PHE A 8 39.68 -49.27 14.36
CA PHE A 8 38.76 -48.40 13.57
C PHE A 8 37.32 -48.72 14.09
N GLY A 9 36.52 -47.81 14.65
CA GLY A 9 36.18 -46.46 14.19
C GLY A 9 34.84 -46.53 13.44
N ALA A 10 33.71 -46.54 14.16
CA ALA A 10 32.37 -46.50 13.56
C ALA A 10 31.58 -45.29 14.10
N VAL A 11 31.69 -44.17 13.39
CA VAL A 11 30.84 -42.99 13.57
C VAL A 11 29.63 -43.19 12.67
N GLY A 12 28.47 -43.50 13.26
CA GLY A 12 27.19 -43.52 12.57
C GLY A 12 26.71 -42.10 12.29
N ALA A 13 26.64 -41.73 11.02
CA ALA A 13 26.21 -40.42 10.55
C ALA A 13 24.71 -40.19 10.82
N ALA A 14 24.40 -39.19 11.64
CA ALA A 14 23.05 -38.64 11.76
C ALA A 14 22.79 -37.70 10.58
N LEU A 15 21.90 -38.10 9.66
CA LEU A 15 21.32 -37.22 8.65
C LEU A 15 20.37 -36.23 9.33
N LEU A 16 20.76 -34.96 9.40
CA LEU A 16 19.85 -33.86 9.71
C LEU A 16 19.22 -33.35 8.40
N PRO A 17 17.90 -33.11 8.34
CA PRO A 17 17.28 -32.48 7.19
C PRO A 17 17.68 -31.01 7.16
N LEU A 18 18.33 -30.60 6.06
CA LEU A 18 18.52 -29.20 5.69
C LEU A 18 17.15 -28.57 5.48
N GLY A 19 16.67 -27.84 6.49
CA GLY A 19 15.55 -26.93 6.34
C GLY A 19 15.94 -25.81 5.38
N ALA A 20 15.35 -25.83 4.19
CA ALA A 20 15.40 -24.71 3.27
C ALA A 20 14.63 -23.54 3.90
N PHE A 21 15.35 -22.58 4.46
CA PHE A 21 14.78 -21.26 4.75
C PHE A 21 14.56 -20.59 3.39
N ALA A 22 13.30 -20.55 2.96
CA ALA A 22 12.89 -19.65 1.89
C ALA A 22 13.08 -18.23 2.42
N GLU A 23 14.15 -17.57 1.99
CA GLU A 23 14.38 -16.16 2.27
C GLU A 23 13.31 -15.39 1.50
N THR A 24 12.29 -14.90 2.21
CA THR A 24 11.24 -14.07 1.63
C THR A 24 11.90 -12.80 1.11
N ALA A 25 12.11 -12.73 -0.20
CA ALA A 25 12.62 -11.53 -0.86
C ALA A 25 11.76 -10.34 -0.45
N LYS A 26 12.36 -9.38 0.26
CA LYS A 26 11.70 -8.12 0.59
C LYS A 26 11.54 -7.34 -0.71
N SER A 27 10.32 -7.33 -1.26
CA SER A 27 10.01 -6.57 -2.46
C SER A 27 10.39 -5.09 -2.26
N PRO A 28 11.10 -4.47 -3.22
CA PRO A 28 11.63 -3.13 -3.05
C PRO A 28 10.49 -2.12 -2.85
N ILE A 29 10.58 -1.25 -1.85
CA ILE A 29 9.64 -0.13 -1.68
C ILE A 29 9.92 0.86 -2.80
N ILE A 30 8.91 1.24 -3.57
CA ILE A 30 9.06 2.31 -4.58
C ILE A 30 9.18 3.62 -3.82
N PRO A 31 10.34 4.29 -3.80
CA PRO A 31 10.47 5.55 -3.10
C PRO A 31 9.65 6.61 -3.84
N ILE A 32 8.65 7.18 -3.18
CA ILE A 32 7.93 8.36 -3.69
C ILE A 32 8.87 9.56 -3.48
N LEU A 33 9.77 9.80 -4.44
CA LEU A 33 10.80 10.85 -4.33
C LEU A 33 10.25 12.28 -4.44
N ILE A 34 9.05 12.42 -4.99
CA ILE A 34 8.42 13.71 -5.27
C ILE A 34 6.99 13.59 -4.73
N SER A 35 6.38 14.65 -4.20
CA SER A 35 4.97 14.63 -3.72
C SER A 35 4.01 15.23 -4.76
N PRO A 36 2.81 14.64 -4.96
CA PRO A 36 1.93 15.09 -6.04
C PRO A 36 1.34 16.47 -5.72
N SER A 37 0.77 17.16 -6.71
CA SER A 37 0.13 18.48 -6.47
C SER A 37 -0.99 18.38 -5.43
N LYS A 38 -1.19 19.44 -4.65
CA LYS A 38 -2.23 19.44 -3.59
C LYS A 38 -3.63 19.29 -4.19
N GLU A 39 -3.84 19.79 -5.40
CA GLU A 39 -5.09 19.71 -6.15
C GLU A 39 -5.41 18.26 -6.52
N ALA A 40 -4.44 17.51 -7.06
CA ALA A 40 -4.62 16.11 -7.42
C ALA A 40 -4.89 15.23 -6.18
N GLN A 41 -4.28 15.55 -5.03
CA GLN A 41 -4.52 14.83 -3.78
C GLN A 41 -5.94 15.04 -3.20
N ARG A 42 -6.62 16.12 -3.58
CA ARG A 42 -7.94 16.51 -3.04
C ARG A 42 -9.13 15.93 -3.81
N ILE A 43 -8.89 15.28 -4.94
CA ILE A 43 -9.95 14.63 -5.73
C ILE A 43 -10.67 13.61 -4.84
N SER A 44 -11.99 13.78 -4.69
CA SER A 44 -12.82 12.98 -3.82
C SER A 44 -13.83 12.16 -4.61
N VAL A 45 -14.03 10.92 -4.18
CA VAL A 45 -15.00 9.99 -4.76
C VAL A 45 -15.84 9.38 -3.64
N THR A 46 -17.15 9.26 -3.87
CA THR A 46 -18.02 8.49 -2.98
C THR A 46 -18.14 7.08 -3.52
N VAL A 47 -17.36 6.16 -2.96
CA VAL A 47 -17.35 4.73 -3.34
C VAL A 47 -18.54 4.01 -2.70
N GLU A 48 -18.89 4.41 -1.49
CA GLU A 48 -19.98 3.83 -0.72
C GLU A 48 -20.89 4.92 -0.20
N ARG A 49 -22.20 4.67 -0.31
CA ARG A 49 -23.25 5.58 0.15
C ARG A 49 -23.23 5.80 1.66
N GLY A 50 -22.56 4.93 2.43
CA GLY A 50 -22.52 4.94 3.88
C GLY A 50 -23.88 4.70 4.55
N LEU A 51 -23.92 4.90 5.87
CA LEU A 51 -25.13 4.79 6.67
C LEU A 51 -26.09 5.97 6.37
N ARG A 52 -27.23 5.69 5.73
CA ARG A 52 -28.21 6.72 5.31
C ARG A 52 -29.32 7.00 6.32
N SER A 53 -29.62 6.06 7.21
CA SER A 53 -30.71 6.19 8.17
C SER A 53 -30.32 5.58 9.50
N SER A 54 -30.68 6.23 10.60
CA SER A 54 -30.47 5.67 11.94
C SER A 54 -31.38 4.47 12.18
N LYS A 55 -32.48 4.32 11.42
CA LYS A 55 -33.40 3.18 11.56
C LYS A 55 -32.75 1.84 11.21
N THR A 56 -31.67 1.83 10.42
CA THR A 56 -30.95 0.59 10.08
C THR A 56 -29.93 0.18 11.14
N LEU A 57 -29.74 0.99 12.20
CA LEU A 57 -28.89 0.63 13.32
C LEU A 57 -29.60 -0.36 14.24
N ARG A 58 -28.87 -1.40 14.64
CA ARG A 58 -29.43 -2.56 15.37
C ARG A 58 -30.01 -2.22 16.74
N THR A 59 -29.47 -1.22 17.43
CA THR A 59 -29.83 -0.92 18.83
C THR A 59 -30.33 0.51 19.00
N ALA A 60 -31.17 0.74 20.01
CA ALA A 60 -31.58 2.09 20.41
C ALA A 60 -30.39 2.94 20.86
N ALA A 61 -29.43 2.34 21.58
CA ALA A 61 -28.21 2.99 22.01
C ALA A 61 -27.39 3.55 20.83
N LEU A 62 -27.20 2.78 19.74
CA LEU A 62 -26.48 3.28 18.57
C LEU A 62 -27.24 4.39 17.84
N ARG A 63 -28.58 4.34 17.83
CA ARG A 63 -29.40 5.42 17.26
C ARG A 63 -29.21 6.72 18.04
N GLN A 64 -29.27 6.64 19.36
CA GLN A 64 -29.03 7.78 20.25
C GLN A 64 -27.60 8.31 20.13
N ALA A 65 -26.59 7.42 20.11
CA ALA A 65 -25.20 7.82 19.94
C ALA A 65 -24.99 8.52 18.59
N ARG A 66 -25.63 8.04 17.52
CA ARG A 66 -25.55 8.71 16.22
C ARG A 66 -26.19 10.09 16.23
N GLU A 67 -27.35 10.23 16.86
CA GLU A 67 -28.04 11.51 17.03
C GLU A 67 -27.18 12.50 17.82
N ALA A 68 -26.66 12.09 18.99
CA ALA A 68 -25.72 12.87 19.79
C ALA A 68 -24.48 13.29 18.99
N MET A 69 -23.89 12.37 18.21
CA MET A 69 -22.74 12.67 17.35
C MET A 69 -23.05 13.76 16.31
N HIS A 70 -24.26 13.77 15.73
CA HIS A 70 -24.72 14.79 14.78
C HIS A 70 -25.06 16.12 15.46
N ALA A 71 -25.57 16.09 16.69
CA ALA A 71 -25.75 17.27 17.52
C ALA A 71 -24.42 17.92 17.97
N GLY A 72 -23.30 17.22 17.78
CA GLY A 72 -21.96 17.68 18.16
C GLY A 72 -21.52 17.21 19.55
N ASP A 73 -22.35 16.41 20.21
CA ASP A 73 -22.07 15.88 21.54
C ASP A 73 -20.94 14.85 21.49
N ARG A 74 -20.32 14.66 22.66
CA ARG A 74 -19.31 13.63 22.87
C ARG A 74 -20.00 12.27 22.98
N ILE A 75 -19.51 11.31 22.21
CA ILE A 75 -19.92 9.90 22.30
C ILE A 75 -18.72 9.04 22.70
N SER A 76 -18.99 7.86 23.27
CA SER A 76 -17.94 6.93 23.65
C SER A 76 -17.15 6.43 22.43
N SER A 77 -15.90 6.05 22.64
CA SER A 77 -15.08 5.46 21.58
C SER A 77 -15.66 4.14 21.06
N ASP A 78 -16.32 3.35 21.92
CA ASP A 78 -16.97 2.11 21.49
C ASP A 78 -18.19 2.40 20.61
N ASP A 79 -19.07 3.33 21.00
CA ASP A 79 -20.21 3.72 20.15
C ASP A 79 -19.73 4.23 18.79
N MET A 80 -18.66 5.04 18.79
CA MET A 80 -18.07 5.56 17.56
C MET A 80 -17.52 4.44 16.67
N ARG A 81 -16.85 3.45 17.28
CA ARG A 81 -16.37 2.25 16.59
C ARG A 81 -17.52 1.45 15.99
N GLN A 82 -18.59 1.20 16.76
CA GLN A 82 -19.76 0.44 16.30
C GLN A 82 -20.51 1.16 15.17
N LEU A 83 -20.66 2.49 15.26
CA LEU A 83 -21.23 3.30 14.19
C LEU A 83 -20.37 3.27 12.92
N ALA A 84 -19.04 3.33 13.07
CA ALA A 84 -18.12 3.19 11.94
C ALA A 84 -18.23 1.81 11.27
N LEU A 85 -18.29 0.73 12.07
CA LEU A 85 -18.53 -0.63 11.57
C LEU A 85 -19.88 -0.78 10.86
N ALA A 86 -20.89 -0.01 11.26
CA ALA A 86 -22.17 0.08 10.58
C ALA A 86 -22.14 0.93 9.28
N GLY A 87 -20.96 1.46 8.91
CA GLY A 87 -20.76 2.25 7.69
C GLY A 87 -21.02 3.74 7.85
N ASP A 88 -21.11 4.27 9.07
CA ASP A 88 -21.17 5.71 9.29
C ASP A 88 -19.79 6.36 9.05
N GLY A 89 -19.68 7.09 7.94
CA GLY A 89 -18.42 7.74 7.55
C GLY A 89 -17.93 8.81 8.52
N LEU A 90 -18.83 9.55 9.19
CA LEU A 90 -18.43 10.56 10.17
C LEU A 90 -17.85 9.89 11.42
N ALA A 91 -18.53 8.86 11.91
CA ALA A 91 -18.03 8.06 13.03
C ALA A 91 -16.68 7.43 12.69
N ALA A 92 -16.54 6.86 11.50
CA ALA A 92 -15.29 6.27 11.03
C ALA A 92 -14.13 7.27 11.00
N GLN A 93 -14.36 8.48 10.50
CA GLN A 93 -13.35 9.53 10.49
C GLN A 93 -12.97 9.97 11.90
N ARG A 94 -13.96 10.22 12.78
CA ARG A 94 -13.70 10.63 14.16
C ARG A 94 -12.95 9.54 14.92
N TYR A 95 -13.30 8.27 14.71
CA TYR A 95 -12.66 7.13 15.37
C TYR A 95 -11.22 6.94 14.90
N ALA A 96 -10.97 7.02 13.59
CA ALA A 96 -9.62 6.99 13.04
C ALA A 96 -8.73 8.09 13.65
N ARG A 97 -9.25 9.31 13.85
CA ARG A 97 -8.49 10.38 14.52
C ARG A 97 -8.20 10.07 15.99
N GLN A 98 -9.11 9.41 16.71
CA GLN A 98 -8.83 8.97 18.09
C GLN A 98 -7.71 7.93 18.15
N LEU A 99 -7.70 6.98 17.21
CA LEU A 99 -6.62 6.01 17.06
C LEU A 99 -5.27 6.68 16.76
N ILE A 100 -5.24 7.61 15.79
CA ILE A 100 -4.01 8.32 15.38
C ILE A 100 -3.48 9.20 16.52
N SER A 101 -4.36 9.84 17.28
CA SER A 101 -3.96 10.71 18.41
C SER A 101 -3.59 9.95 19.68
N GLY A 102 -3.62 8.61 19.68
CA GLY A 102 -3.29 7.78 20.85
C GLY A 102 -4.33 7.85 21.98
N ARG A 103 -5.51 8.44 21.73
CA ARG A 103 -6.62 8.46 22.72
C ARG A 103 -7.24 7.08 22.92
N VAL A 104 -7.08 6.20 21.94
CA VAL A 104 -7.49 4.81 21.96
C VAL A 104 -6.29 3.98 21.50
N ALA A 105 -6.05 2.82 22.13
CA ALA A 105 -5.02 1.90 21.67
C ALA A 105 -5.25 1.53 20.20
N ALA A 106 -4.21 1.66 19.38
CA ALA A 106 -4.34 1.59 17.93
C ALA A 106 -3.35 0.60 17.34
N SER A 107 -3.85 -0.29 16.48
CA SER A 107 -3.03 -1.01 15.51
C SER A 107 -3.02 -0.24 14.18
N PRO A 108 -1.94 -0.32 13.37
CA PRO A 108 -1.96 0.23 12.02
C PRO A 108 -3.12 -0.31 11.18
N SER A 109 -3.49 -1.58 11.36
CA SER A 109 -4.62 -2.22 10.69
C SER A 109 -5.94 -1.52 11.00
N ASP A 110 -6.19 -1.15 12.27
CA ASP A 110 -7.40 -0.42 12.65
C ASP A 110 -7.43 0.99 12.08
N ILE A 111 -6.29 1.71 12.14
CA ILE A 111 -6.19 3.04 11.54
C ILE A 111 -6.51 2.97 10.04
N ALA A 112 -5.88 2.04 9.31
CA ALA A 112 -6.13 1.85 7.89
C ALA A 112 -7.61 1.48 7.62
N TYR A 113 -8.19 0.56 8.38
CA TYR A 113 -9.56 0.07 8.18
C TYR A 113 -10.62 1.14 8.41
N PHE A 114 -10.57 1.84 9.55
CA PHE A 114 -11.55 2.88 9.85
C PHE A 114 -11.36 4.11 8.96
N SER A 115 -10.11 4.42 8.59
CA SER A 115 -9.85 5.46 7.59
C SER A 115 -10.42 5.08 6.22
N ALA A 116 -10.30 3.82 5.78
CA ALA A 116 -10.88 3.35 4.53
C ALA A 116 -12.41 3.43 4.51
N ILE A 117 -13.08 3.17 5.64
CA ILE A 117 -14.54 3.41 5.74
C ILE A 117 -14.85 4.90 5.53
N ALA A 118 -14.13 5.79 6.20
CA ALA A 118 -14.33 7.23 6.05
C ALA A 118 -14.09 7.70 4.60
N VAL A 119 -12.96 7.33 4.00
CA VAL A 119 -12.60 7.68 2.62
C VAL A 119 -13.63 7.14 1.63
N GLY A 120 -14.08 5.89 1.81
CA GLY A 120 -15.12 5.29 0.97
C GLY A 120 -16.42 6.10 0.93
N THR A 121 -16.73 6.85 2.00
CA THR A 121 -17.89 7.76 2.07
C THR A 121 -17.60 9.20 1.61
N GLY A 122 -16.49 9.44 0.90
CA GLY A 122 -16.11 10.74 0.34
C GLY A 122 -15.26 11.63 1.25
N ARG A 123 -14.74 11.11 2.37
CA ARG A 123 -13.90 11.89 3.32
C ARG A 123 -12.43 11.83 2.96
N VAL A 124 -12.11 12.36 1.78
CA VAL A 124 -10.77 12.32 1.17
C VAL A 124 -9.63 12.78 2.10
N TRP A 125 -9.87 13.71 3.02
CA TRP A 125 -8.86 14.15 4.01
C TRP A 125 -8.33 13.03 4.92
N THR A 126 -9.00 11.88 4.94
CA THR A 126 -8.59 10.69 5.70
C THR A 126 -7.76 9.71 4.85
N LEU A 127 -7.55 10.00 3.56
CA LEU A 127 -6.81 9.15 2.62
C LEU A 127 -5.31 9.10 2.93
N GLY A 128 -4.68 10.23 3.24
CA GLY A 128 -3.27 10.25 3.65
C GLY A 128 -3.00 9.36 4.87
N PRO A 129 -3.70 9.59 6.01
CA PRO A 129 -3.57 8.73 7.19
C PRO A 129 -3.89 7.26 6.94
N MET A 130 -4.84 6.96 6.03
CA MET A 130 -5.11 5.59 5.59
C MET A 130 -3.87 4.95 4.96
N ILE A 131 -3.27 5.61 3.96
CA ILE A 131 -2.11 5.11 3.22
C ILE A 131 -0.88 4.99 4.13
N GLU A 132 -0.64 5.99 4.98
CA GLU A 132 0.46 5.96 5.96
C GLU A 132 0.35 4.76 6.92
N ALA A 133 -0.88 4.44 7.37
CA ALA A 133 -1.11 3.26 8.18
C ALA A 133 -0.92 1.96 7.40
N MET A 134 -1.32 1.94 6.12
CA MET A 134 -1.14 0.78 5.24
C MET A 134 0.34 0.43 5.01
N HIS A 135 1.23 1.43 4.93
CA HIS A 135 2.68 1.18 4.83
C HIS A 135 3.29 0.48 6.04
N LYS A 136 2.58 0.45 7.18
CA LYS A 136 3.02 -0.20 8.42
C LYS A 136 2.43 -1.60 8.60
N LEU A 137 1.65 -2.09 7.63
CA LEU A 137 1.02 -3.40 7.70
C LEU A 137 1.99 -4.49 7.27
N ASP A 138 1.88 -5.65 7.92
CA ASP A 138 2.44 -6.89 7.41
C ASP A 138 1.44 -7.52 6.43
N PRO A 139 1.75 -7.63 5.12
CA PRO A 139 0.88 -8.24 4.12
C PRO A 139 0.44 -9.67 4.46
N ALA A 140 1.27 -10.44 5.17
CA ALA A 140 0.96 -11.82 5.54
C ALA A 140 -0.06 -11.93 6.68
N GLN A 141 -0.17 -10.89 7.52
CA GLN A 141 -1.03 -10.90 8.71
C GLN A 141 -2.32 -10.09 8.53
N GLU A 142 -2.38 -9.19 7.54
CA GLU A 142 -3.53 -8.32 7.36
C GLU A 142 -4.80 -9.11 6.97
N PRO A 143 -5.93 -8.96 7.68
CA PRO A 143 -7.14 -9.68 7.35
C PRO A 143 -7.63 -9.41 5.92
N ARG A 144 -7.85 -10.48 5.14
CA ARG A 144 -8.30 -10.39 3.73
C ARG A 144 -9.53 -9.51 3.51
N ALA A 145 -10.45 -9.46 4.48
CA ALA A 145 -11.63 -8.60 4.41
C ALA A 145 -11.28 -7.10 4.44
N ARG A 146 -10.25 -6.71 5.21
CA ARG A 146 -9.73 -5.35 5.28
C ARG A 146 -8.95 -5.00 4.02
N VAL A 147 -8.11 -5.91 3.52
CA VAL A 147 -7.43 -5.76 2.23
C VAL A 147 -8.43 -5.47 1.10
N ARG A 148 -9.50 -6.26 0.99
CA ARG A 148 -10.58 -6.00 0.01
C ARG A 148 -11.22 -4.62 0.18
N LYS A 149 -11.38 -4.14 1.42
CA LYS A 149 -11.89 -2.80 1.70
C LYS A 149 -10.93 -1.72 1.19
N TYR A 150 -9.62 -1.88 1.40
CA TYR A 150 -8.60 -0.95 0.90
C TYR A 150 -8.61 -0.86 -0.62
N ILE A 151 -8.60 -2.02 -1.30
CA ILE A 151 -8.66 -2.10 -2.77
C ILE A 151 -9.92 -1.42 -3.29
N LYS A 152 -11.08 -1.76 -2.73
CA LYS A 152 -12.39 -1.20 -3.13
C LYS A 152 -12.40 0.33 -3.04
N VAL A 153 -11.66 0.91 -2.09
CA VAL A 153 -11.62 2.36 -1.86
C VAL A 153 -10.54 3.04 -2.70
N LEU A 154 -9.32 2.50 -2.78
CA LEU A 154 -8.20 3.16 -3.47
C LEU A 154 -8.36 3.18 -4.99
N TYR A 155 -8.82 2.08 -5.60
CA TYR A 155 -8.92 1.99 -7.05
C TYR A 155 -9.82 3.09 -7.65
N PRO A 156 -11.07 3.30 -7.17
CA PRO A 156 -11.90 4.39 -7.68
C PRO A 156 -11.30 5.78 -7.52
N TYR A 157 -10.54 6.03 -6.45
CA TYR A 157 -9.87 7.32 -6.26
C TYR A 157 -8.73 7.50 -7.26
N ALA A 158 -7.90 6.48 -7.45
CA ALA A 158 -6.82 6.51 -8.45
C ALA A 158 -7.37 6.78 -9.85
N TRP A 159 -8.45 6.08 -10.23
CA TRP A 159 -9.13 6.24 -11.52
C TRP A 159 -9.93 7.54 -11.67
N ALA A 160 -10.15 8.27 -10.59
CA ALA A 160 -10.69 9.62 -10.65
C ALA A 160 -9.59 10.68 -10.80
N GLY A 161 -8.31 10.27 -10.88
CA GLY A 161 -7.16 11.16 -10.98
C GLY A 161 -6.55 11.55 -9.63
N ASN A 162 -6.93 10.91 -8.52
CA ASN A 162 -6.29 11.17 -7.24
C ASN A 162 -4.87 10.60 -7.24
N ALA A 163 -3.88 11.47 -7.42
CA ALA A 163 -2.47 11.08 -7.53
C ALA A 163 -1.95 10.34 -6.29
N LEU A 164 -2.39 10.70 -5.08
CA LEU A 164 -2.00 10.00 -3.86
C LEU A 164 -2.53 8.56 -3.83
N ALA A 165 -3.76 8.35 -4.32
CA ALA A 165 -4.31 7.01 -4.45
C ALA A 165 -3.60 6.21 -5.56
N LEU A 166 -3.25 6.85 -6.69
CA LEU A 166 -2.50 6.21 -7.77
C LEU A 166 -1.10 5.76 -7.30
N ASP A 167 -0.36 6.63 -6.62
CA ASP A 167 0.92 6.32 -5.98
C ASP A 167 0.78 5.11 -5.03
N ALA A 168 -0.27 5.10 -4.21
CA ALA A 168 -0.54 4.00 -3.29
C ALA A 168 -0.86 2.68 -4.01
N LEU A 169 -1.57 2.70 -5.14
CA LEU A 169 -1.79 1.49 -5.94
C LEU A 169 -0.46 0.88 -6.41
N VAL A 170 0.43 1.72 -6.91
CA VAL A 170 1.77 1.29 -7.35
C VAL A 170 2.59 0.75 -6.17
N ALA A 171 2.50 1.39 -5.01
CA ALA A 171 3.24 0.97 -3.82
C ALA A 171 2.72 -0.33 -3.18
N PHE A 172 1.41 -0.58 -3.19
CA PHE A 172 0.81 -1.74 -2.50
C PHE A 172 0.60 -2.97 -3.39
N ASN A 173 0.73 -2.83 -4.70
CA ASN A 173 0.69 -3.95 -5.62
C ASN A 173 2.07 -4.46 -5.99
N GLY A 174 2.19 -5.78 -6.16
CA GLY A 174 3.42 -6.50 -6.46
C GLY A 174 3.45 -7.84 -5.72
N GLU A 175 4.34 -8.74 -6.14
CA GLU A 175 4.55 -9.98 -5.41
C GLU A 175 4.99 -9.70 -3.96
N GLY A 176 4.42 -10.44 -3.01
CA GLY A 176 4.67 -10.24 -1.57
C GLY A 176 4.09 -8.95 -0.96
N ARG A 177 3.42 -8.09 -1.74
CA ARG A 177 2.85 -6.83 -1.25
C ARG A 177 1.38 -6.95 -0.85
N LEU A 178 0.87 -5.93 -0.16
CA LEU A 178 -0.45 -5.90 0.48
C LEU A 178 -1.62 -6.29 -0.46
N PHE A 179 -1.56 -5.90 -1.73
CA PHE A 179 -2.61 -6.20 -2.71
C PHE A 179 -2.30 -7.41 -3.59
N GLY A 180 -1.08 -7.95 -3.49
CA GLY A 180 -0.59 -9.02 -4.35
C GLY A 180 -0.25 -8.53 -5.76
N PRO A 181 -0.03 -9.46 -6.70
CA PRO A 181 0.47 -9.14 -8.03
C PRO A 181 -0.54 -8.32 -8.86
N LEU A 182 -0.01 -7.43 -9.70
CA LEU A 182 -0.80 -6.68 -10.69
C LEU A 182 -1.14 -7.57 -11.89
N SER A 183 -2.40 -7.54 -12.32
CA SER A 183 -2.74 -7.96 -13.66
C SER A 183 -2.21 -6.97 -14.69
N ASP A 184 -1.88 -7.45 -15.89
CA ASP A 184 -1.39 -6.60 -16.98
C ASP A 184 -2.37 -5.47 -17.30
N ALA A 185 -3.68 -5.78 -17.37
CA ALA A 185 -4.71 -4.77 -17.60
C ALA A 185 -4.74 -3.66 -16.52
N THR A 186 -4.44 -4.00 -15.26
CA THR A 186 -4.35 -2.98 -14.20
C THR A 186 -3.09 -2.15 -14.36
N ARG A 187 -1.96 -2.78 -14.69
CA ARG A 187 -0.70 -2.07 -14.96
C ARG A 187 -0.87 -1.08 -16.11
N ASP A 188 -1.45 -1.51 -17.23
CA ASP A 188 -1.71 -0.68 -18.40
C ASP A 188 -2.61 0.51 -18.05
N ARG A 189 -3.62 0.28 -17.22
CA ARG A 189 -4.48 1.36 -16.73
C ARG A 189 -3.73 2.34 -15.84
N ILE A 190 -2.87 1.88 -14.92
CA ILE A 190 -2.02 2.75 -14.11
C ILE A 190 -1.16 3.65 -15.00
N LEU A 191 -0.55 3.08 -16.04
CA LEU A 191 0.30 3.81 -16.98
C LEU A 191 -0.50 4.84 -17.79
N SER A 192 -1.68 4.49 -18.28
CA SER A 192 -2.57 5.41 -19.00
C SER A 192 -3.00 6.61 -18.15
N GLU A 193 -3.32 6.37 -16.87
CA GLU A 193 -3.70 7.43 -15.92
C GLU A 193 -2.49 8.30 -15.54
N ALA A 194 -1.31 7.70 -15.38
CA ALA A 194 -0.06 8.44 -15.13
C ALA A 194 0.29 9.38 -16.30
N GLN A 195 0.19 8.90 -17.53
CA GLN A 195 0.40 9.71 -18.73
C GLN A 195 -0.58 10.88 -18.81
N THR A 196 -1.83 10.67 -18.41
CA THR A 196 -2.85 11.74 -18.36
C THR A 196 -2.51 12.81 -17.32
N GLN A 197 -1.88 12.42 -16.20
CA GLN A 197 -1.41 13.37 -15.19
C GLN A 197 -0.15 14.14 -15.64
N GLY A 198 0.65 13.57 -16.54
CA GLY A 198 1.75 14.25 -17.25
C GLY A 198 2.95 14.62 -16.37
N ASP A 199 2.98 14.15 -15.12
CA ASP A 199 4.03 14.49 -14.16
C ASP A 199 5.22 13.52 -14.17
N GLY A 200 5.09 12.37 -14.83
CA GLY A 200 6.16 11.37 -15.02
C GLY A 200 6.59 10.63 -13.76
N ARG A 201 5.93 10.86 -12.62
CA ARG A 201 6.36 10.36 -11.31
C ARG A 201 6.16 8.87 -11.17
N ILE A 202 5.05 8.37 -11.70
CA ILE A 202 4.71 6.95 -11.67
C ILE A 202 5.71 6.16 -12.51
N GLU A 203 6.02 6.64 -13.71
CA GLU A 203 6.99 6.03 -14.61
C GLU A 203 8.38 6.00 -13.97
N LEU A 204 8.83 7.10 -13.37
CA LEU A 204 10.08 7.12 -12.61
C LEU A 204 10.08 6.10 -11.46
N GLY A 205 8.98 6.04 -10.69
CA GLY A 205 8.84 5.08 -9.59
C GLY A 205 8.89 3.62 -10.07
N LEU A 206 8.20 3.30 -11.16
CA LEU A 206 8.21 1.97 -11.77
C LEU A 206 9.60 1.59 -12.28
N ALA A 207 10.30 2.50 -12.96
CA ALA A 207 11.68 2.28 -13.37
C ALA A 207 12.59 1.97 -12.19
N MET A 208 12.53 2.78 -11.13
CA MET A 208 13.33 2.57 -9.92
C MET A 208 13.01 1.23 -9.24
N ALA A 209 11.76 0.81 -9.22
CA ALA A 209 11.35 -0.49 -8.68
C ALA A 209 12.04 -1.65 -9.40
N ILE A 210 12.07 -1.57 -10.74
CA ILE A 210 12.71 -2.58 -11.57
C ILE A 210 14.22 -2.54 -11.35
N LEU A 211 14.84 -1.37 -11.39
CA LEU A 211 16.28 -1.22 -11.19
C LEU A 211 16.73 -1.77 -9.84
N GLU A 212 15.99 -1.50 -8.76
CA GLU A 212 16.30 -2.02 -7.42
C GLU A 212 16.14 -3.55 -7.36
N SER A 213 15.08 -4.09 -7.94
CA SER A 213 14.88 -5.55 -8.05
C SER A 213 16.04 -6.22 -8.78
N GLU A 214 16.40 -5.72 -9.96
CA GLU A 214 17.46 -6.29 -10.80
C GLU A 214 18.85 -6.14 -10.19
N ARG A 215 19.11 -5.05 -9.46
CA ARG A 215 20.39 -4.82 -8.78
C ARG A 215 20.77 -5.92 -7.79
N SER A 216 19.77 -6.55 -7.18
CA SER A 216 19.99 -7.61 -6.19
C SER A 216 20.26 -8.98 -6.81
N LYS A 217 20.06 -9.15 -8.12
CA LYS A 217 20.23 -10.42 -8.82
C LYS A 217 21.66 -10.60 -9.31
N THR A 218 22.18 -11.83 -9.19
CA THR A 218 23.48 -12.22 -9.76
C THR A 218 23.52 -12.03 -11.28
N THR A 219 22.40 -12.28 -11.95
CA THR A 219 22.23 -12.08 -13.39
C THR A 219 20.97 -11.25 -13.62
N PRO A 220 21.10 -9.93 -13.82
CA PRO A 220 19.98 -9.06 -14.17
C PRO A 220 19.28 -9.51 -15.46
N ASP A 221 17.95 -9.39 -15.49
CA ASP A 221 17.15 -9.67 -16.68
C ASP A 221 17.21 -8.48 -17.65
N SER A 222 17.73 -8.70 -18.86
CA SER A 222 17.84 -7.65 -19.89
C SER A 222 16.50 -7.05 -20.28
N SER A 223 15.44 -7.86 -20.32
CA SER A 223 14.09 -7.39 -20.68
C SER A 223 13.51 -6.47 -19.61
N ALA A 224 13.76 -6.77 -18.33
CA ALA A 224 13.39 -5.91 -17.22
C ALA A 224 14.16 -4.57 -17.28
N LEU A 225 15.47 -4.62 -17.56
CA LEU A 225 16.27 -3.41 -17.73
C LEU A 225 15.80 -2.55 -18.92
N ASP A 226 15.41 -3.15 -20.04
CA ASP A 226 14.82 -2.43 -21.18
C ASP A 226 13.48 -1.79 -20.83
N GLN A 227 12.66 -2.48 -20.03
CA GLN A 227 11.41 -1.91 -19.52
C GLN A 227 11.68 -0.71 -18.59
N ALA A 228 12.68 -0.81 -17.71
CA ALA A 228 13.09 0.31 -16.87
C ALA A 228 13.54 1.52 -17.71
N ARG A 229 14.35 1.30 -18.76
CA ARG A 229 14.74 2.36 -19.71
C ARG A 229 13.53 3.03 -20.35
N SER A 230 12.54 2.25 -20.81
CA SER A 230 11.32 2.79 -21.42
C SER A 230 10.54 3.70 -20.47
N TYR A 231 10.40 3.30 -19.21
CA TYR A 231 9.76 4.15 -18.20
C TYR A 231 10.58 5.41 -17.89
N LEU A 232 11.91 5.31 -17.79
CA LEU A 232 12.76 6.49 -17.61
C LEU A 232 12.67 7.47 -18.78
N ALA A 233 12.58 7.00 -20.02
CA ALA A 233 12.41 7.87 -21.19
C ALA A 233 11.09 8.65 -21.13
N THR A 234 10.01 8.02 -20.64
CA THR A 234 8.73 8.71 -20.45
C THR A 234 8.82 9.73 -19.29
N ALA A 235 9.47 9.37 -18.19
CA ALA A 235 9.72 10.26 -17.06
C ALA A 235 10.60 11.47 -17.45
N GLU A 236 11.58 11.28 -18.34
CA GLU A 236 12.41 12.35 -18.90
C GLU A 236 11.56 13.36 -19.69
N ALA A 237 10.57 12.88 -20.46
CA ALA A 237 9.69 13.75 -21.23
C ALA A 237 8.67 14.53 -20.38
N SER A 238 8.63 14.29 -19.06
CA SER A 238 7.66 14.92 -18.17
C SER A 238 7.80 16.43 -18.03
N GLY A 239 6.68 17.08 -17.69
CA GLY A 239 6.65 18.51 -17.36
C GLY A 239 7.30 18.84 -16.01
N HIS A 240 7.57 17.84 -15.17
CA HIS A 240 8.08 18.04 -13.82
C HIS A 240 9.62 18.02 -13.78
N LEU A 241 10.24 19.18 -13.53
CA LEU A 241 11.71 19.35 -13.58
C LEU A 241 12.48 18.29 -12.78
N ALA A 242 12.10 18.04 -11.52
CA ALA A 242 12.82 17.07 -10.69
C ALA A 242 12.69 15.62 -11.20
N VAL A 243 11.55 15.25 -11.80
CA VAL A 243 11.36 13.91 -12.39
C VAL A 243 12.28 13.79 -13.60
N ARG A 244 12.19 14.77 -14.52
CA ARG A 244 13.01 14.81 -15.73
C ARG A 244 14.50 14.72 -15.43
N THR A 245 15.01 15.55 -14.51
CA THR A 245 16.43 15.54 -14.14
C THR A 245 16.87 14.21 -13.51
N THR A 246 16.02 13.61 -12.68
CA THR A 246 16.33 12.30 -12.07
C THR A 246 16.37 11.20 -13.12
N ALA A 247 15.39 11.17 -14.02
CA ALA A 247 15.34 10.21 -15.11
C ALA A 247 16.56 10.30 -16.03
N GLN A 248 16.96 11.53 -16.40
CA GLN A 248 18.16 11.79 -17.19
C GLN A 248 19.45 11.28 -16.54
N ASN A 249 19.58 11.46 -15.23
CA ASN A 249 20.75 10.97 -14.49
C ASN A 249 20.79 9.44 -14.46
N LEU A 250 19.63 8.79 -14.27
CA LEU A 250 19.53 7.32 -14.24
C LEU A 250 19.79 6.70 -15.62
N LEU A 251 19.25 7.28 -16.70
CA LEU A 251 19.52 6.83 -18.07
C LEU A 251 21.03 6.87 -18.38
N ARG A 252 21.68 8.00 -18.07
CA ARG A 252 23.14 8.12 -18.24
C ARG A 252 23.93 7.11 -17.41
N LEU A 253 23.46 6.76 -16.21
CA LEU A 253 24.14 5.74 -15.40
C LEU A 253 24.03 4.35 -16.03
N MET A 254 22.87 4.01 -16.61
CA MET A 254 22.64 2.73 -17.28
C MET A 254 23.38 2.57 -18.61
N GLU A 255 23.75 3.67 -19.26
CA GLU A 255 24.53 3.66 -20.51
C GLU A 255 26.04 3.53 -20.26
N ASN A 256 26.52 3.96 -19.08
CA ASN A 256 27.94 4.02 -18.73
C ASN A 256 28.41 2.91 -17.78
N GLY A 257 27.52 2.03 -17.34
CA GLY A 257 27.81 0.89 -16.47
C GLY A 257 27.70 -0.43 -17.22
#